data_AF-U6LZW6-F1
#
_entry.id   AF-U6LZW6-F1
#
_cell.length_a   1.000
_cell.length_b   1.000
_cell.length_c   1.000
_cell.angle_alpha   90.00
_cell.angle_beta   90.00
_cell.angle_gamma   90.00
#
_symmetry.space_group_name_H-M   'P 1'
#
loop_
_entity.id
_entity.type
_entity.pdbx_description
1 polymer ?
#
loop_
_entity_poly.entity_id
_entity_poly.type
_entity_poly.pdbx_seq_one_letter_code
_entity_poly.pdbx_strand_id
1 'polypeptide(L)' 'MCKWNGWGYADTYVSMSSSSMIRLHGNRYSLCGVDMGHWHEFMESIPGIEFTFTSPAQNILKIPPKKNWSQQFIDELKKR' A
#
# COMPACT_ATOMS: atom_id res chain seq x y z
N MET A 1 1.43 -0.65 -11.87
CA MET A 1 2.06 0.38 -11.02
C MET A 1 2.15 -0.17 -9.59
N CYS A 2 3.27 0.03 -8.89
CA CYS A 2 3.47 -0.44 -7.52
C CYS A 2 3.13 0.64 -6.49
N LYS A 3 2.79 0.23 -5.27
CA LYS A 3 2.64 1.18 -4.15
C LYS A 3 4.00 1.76 -3.77
N TRP A 4 4.02 3.05 -3.45
CA TRP A 4 5.24 3.74 -3.04
C TRP A 4 5.49 3.64 -1.52
N ASN A 5 4.44 3.44 -0.73
CA ASN A 5 4.44 3.42 0.74
C ASN A 5 4.03 2.05 1.31
N GLY A 6 4.12 0.99 0.51
CA GLY A 6 3.68 -0.33 0.92
C GLY A 6 4.06 -1.38 -0.10
N TRP A 7 3.63 -2.62 0.15
CA TRP A 7 3.98 -3.74 -0.69
C TRP A 7 3.06 -3.88 -1.91
N GLY A 8 3.67 -4.30 -3.02
CA GLY A 8 2.98 -4.85 -4.19
C GLY A 8 2.31 -3.83 -5.09
N TYR A 9 1.37 -4.34 -5.91
CA TYR A 9 0.65 -3.56 -6.91
C TYR A 9 -0.33 -2.58 -6.26
N ALA A 10 -0.49 -1.40 -6.86
CA ALA A 10 -1.35 -0.34 -6.35
C ALA A 10 -2.83 -0.76 -6.23
N ASP A 11 -3.28 -1.64 -7.11
CA ASP A 11 -4.66 -2.16 -7.18
C ASP A 11 -4.94 -3.33 -6.23
N THR A 12 -3.93 -3.86 -5.55
CA THR A 12 -4.04 -5.07 -4.74
C THR A 12 -3.78 -4.78 -3.28
N TYR A 13 -4.82 -4.62 -2.48
CA TYR A 13 -4.72 -4.26 -1.07
C TYR A 13 -5.83 -4.93 -0.26
N VAL A 14 -5.64 -5.00 1.05
CA VAL A 14 -6.61 -5.59 1.99
C VAL A 14 -7.39 -4.47 2.65
N SER A 15 -8.71 -4.61 2.73
CA SER A 15 -9.56 -3.74 3.52
C SER A 15 -10.81 -4.46 4.01
N MET A 16 -11.51 -3.85 4.96
CA MET A 16 -12.84 -4.30 5.38
C MET A 16 -13.83 -4.09 4.23
N SER A 17 -14.43 -5.16 3.72
CA SER A 17 -15.53 -5.09 2.74
C SER A 17 -16.88 -4.83 3.42
N SER A 18 -17.01 -5.30 4.66
CA SER A 18 -18.10 -5.01 5.59
C SER A 18 -17.56 -5.00 7.02
N SER A 19 -18.42 -4.75 8.02
CA SER A 19 -18.01 -4.69 9.43
C SER A 19 -17.44 -6.00 9.98
N SER A 20 -17.61 -7.13 9.30
CA SER A 20 -17.16 -8.45 9.75
C SER A 20 -16.39 -9.24 8.67
N MET A 21 -16.02 -8.60 7.57
CA MET A 21 -15.40 -9.28 6.43
C MET A 21 -14.18 -8.52 5.94
N ILE A 22 -13.06 -9.23 5.88
CA ILE A 22 -11.83 -8.76 5.25
C ILE A 22 -11.82 -9.24 3.79
N ARG A 23 -11.47 -8.35 2.86
CA ARG A 23 -11.34 -8.67 1.44
C ARG A 23 -9.99 -8.25 0.89
N LEU A 24 -9.43 -9.09 0.02
CA LEU A 24 -8.33 -8.71 -0.86
C LEU A 24 -8.90 -8.12 -2.15
N HIS A 25 -8.56 -6.86 -2.44
CA HIS A 25 -9.01 -6.17 -3.64
C HIS A 25 -8.10 -6.43 -4.85
N GLY A 26 -8.59 -6.07 -6.04
CA GLY A 26 -7.91 -6.28 -7.31
C GLY A 26 -8.41 -7.53 -8.05
N ASN A 27 -7.62 -8.02 -9.00
CA ASN A 27 -7.92 -9.22 -9.80
C ASN A 27 -6.68 -10.06 -10.13
N ARG A 28 -5.57 -9.83 -9.41
CA ARG A 28 -4.26 -10.42 -9.74
C ARG A 28 -4.05 -11.82 -9.16
N TYR A 29 -4.68 -12.08 -8.02
CA TYR A 29 -4.56 -13.34 -7.30
C TYR A 29 -5.92 -14.01 -7.23
N SER A 30 -5.92 -15.34 -7.09
CA SER A 30 -7.16 -16.12 -6.94
C SER A 30 -8.00 -15.72 -5.73
N LEU A 31 -7.36 -15.17 -4.68
CA LEU A 31 -8.03 -14.69 -3.48
C LEU A 31 -8.65 -13.28 -3.64
N CYS A 32 -8.38 -12.59 -4.74
CA CYS A 32 -8.96 -11.27 -4.97
C CYS A 32 -10.49 -11.37 -5.13
N GLY A 33 -11.22 -10.47 -4.47
CA GLY A 33 -12.69 -10.42 -4.47
C GLY A 33 -13.38 -11.38 -3.49
N VAL A 34 -12.63 -12.25 -2.82
CA VAL A 34 -13.16 -13.17 -1.81
C VAL A 34 -13.33 -12.44 -0.47
N ASP A 35 -14.52 -12.54 0.13
CA ASP A 35 -14.77 -12.11 1.50
C ASP A 35 -14.35 -13.20 2.50
N MET A 36 -13.52 -12.83 3.47
CA MET A 36 -12.89 -13.76 4.41
C MET A 36 -13.29 -13.42 5.84
N GLY A 37 -14.41 -13.99 6.31
CA GLY A 37 -14.93 -13.79 7.66
C GLY A 37 -14.04 -14.38 8.76
N HIS A 38 -13.54 -15.61 8.58
CA HIS A 38 -12.66 -16.23 9.57
C HIS A 38 -11.34 -15.48 9.77
N TRP A 39 -10.89 -14.71 8.77
CA TRP A 39 -9.74 -13.85 8.94
C TRP A 39 -10.04 -12.67 9.88
N HIS A 40 -11.24 -12.10 9.79
CA HIS A 40 -11.71 -11.08 10.73
C HIS A 40 -11.74 -11.64 12.16
N GLU A 41 -12.40 -12.78 12.36
CA GLU A 41 -12.48 -13.47 13.67
C GLU A 41 -11.10 -13.77 14.26
N PHE A 42 -10.17 -14.22 13.42
CA PHE A 42 -8.78 -14.44 13.83
C PHE A 42 -8.12 -13.16 14.32
N MET A 43 -8.30 -12.04 13.61
CA MET A 43 -7.72 -10.75 14.02
C MET A 43 -8.36 -10.22 15.31
N GLU A 44 -9.68 -10.36 15.49
CA GLU A 44 -10.37 -9.99 16.73
C GLU A 44 -9.96 -10.85 17.92
N SER A 45 -9.52 -12.08 17.70
CA SER A 45 -9.02 -12.95 18.77
C SER A 45 -7.69 -12.49 19.36
N ILE A 46 -6.98 -11.56 18.71
CA ILE A 46 -5.69 -11.05 19.15
C ILE A 46 -5.91 -9.88 20.12
N PRO A 47 -5.46 -9.99 21.38
CA PRO A 47 -5.64 -8.92 22.35
C PRO A 47 -5.00 -7.59 21.89
N GLY A 48 -5.77 -6.51 21.97
CA GLY A 48 -5.31 -5.15 21.63
C GLY A 48 -5.46 -4.77 20.16
N ILE A 49 -6.04 -5.63 19.32
CA ILE A 49 -6.47 -5.26 17.96
C ILE A 49 -7.94 -4.87 18.00
N GLU A 50 -8.26 -3.67 17.54
CA GLU A 50 -9.62 -3.17 17.39
C GLU A 50 -9.81 -2.59 15.98
N PHE A 51 -10.88 -3.00 15.28
CA PHE A 51 -11.21 -2.48 13.95
C PHE A 51 -11.93 -1.12 13.97
N THR A 52 -12.21 -0.58 15.15
CA THR A 52 -12.85 0.72 15.38
C THR A 52 -11.92 1.90 15.12
N PHE A 53 -10.60 1.68 15.16
CA PHE A 53 -9.58 2.70 14.97
C PHE A 53 -8.70 2.41 13.76
N THR A 54 -8.44 3.43 12.95
CA THR A 54 -7.51 3.36 11.80
C THR A 54 -6.45 4.43 11.95
N SER A 55 -5.18 4.03 11.88
CA SER A 55 -4.07 4.99 11.92
C SER A 55 -4.01 5.81 10.62
N PRO A 56 -3.66 7.10 10.70
CA PRO A 56 -3.57 7.95 9.51
C PRO A 56 -2.39 7.51 8.63
N ALA A 57 -2.64 7.31 7.34
CA ALA A 57 -1.60 7.02 6.37
C ALA A 57 -0.78 8.28 5.99
N GLN A 58 0.48 8.09 5.63
CA GLN A 58 1.29 9.16 5.05
C GLN A 58 0.84 9.43 3.60
N ASN A 59 0.36 10.65 3.36
CA ASN A 59 -0.13 11.07 2.04
C ASN A 59 0.94 11.77 1.19
N ILE A 60 2.06 12.17 1.79
CA ILE A 60 3.09 13.00 1.14
C ILE A 60 4.45 12.35 1.33
N LEU A 61 5.13 12.08 0.22
CA LEU A 61 6.55 11.76 0.23
C LEU A 61 7.33 13.08 0.32
N LYS A 62 7.91 13.37 1.49
CA LYS A 62 8.75 14.56 1.67
C LYS A 62 10.07 14.37 0.92
N ILE A 63 10.20 15.03 -0.24
CA ILE A 63 11.44 14.98 -1.03
C ILE A 63 12.38 16.07 -0.50
N PRO A 64 13.61 15.73 -0.08
CA PRO A 64 14.60 16.74 0.31
C PRO A 64 14.97 17.64 -0.88
N PRO A 65 15.51 18.86 -0.64
CA PRO A 65 15.85 19.80 -1.69
C PRO A 65 16.79 19.18 -2.75
N LYS A 66 16.72 19.73 -3.97
CA LYS A 66 17.37 19.18 -5.17
C LYS A 66 18.82 18.76 -4.88
N LYS A 67 19.13 17.50 -5.21
CA LYS A 67 20.50 17.01 -5.30
C LYS A 67 21.33 17.96 -6.18
N ASN A 68 22.54 18.25 -5.75
CA ASN A 68 23.50 19.01 -6.57
C ASN A 68 23.98 18.11 -7.71
N TRP A 69 23.32 18.21 -8.87
CA TRP A 69 23.65 17.43 -10.05
C TRP A 69 24.76 18.13 -10.84
N SER A 70 25.76 17.38 -11.31
CA SER A 70 26.74 17.91 -12.27
C SER A 70 26.08 18.17 -13.62
N GLN A 71 26.06 19.43 -14.05
CA GLN A 71 25.47 19.82 -15.33
C GLN A 71 26.23 19.19 -16.50
N GLN A 72 27.56 19.11 -16.43
CA GLN A 72 28.39 18.45 -17.44
C GLN A 72 27.98 16.98 -17.64
N PHE A 73 27.76 16.25 -16.55
CA PHE A 73 27.30 14.85 -16.62
C PHE A 73 25.92 14.71 -17.27
N ILE A 74 24.99 15.61 -16.93
CA ILE A 74 23.64 15.62 -17.54
C ILE A 74 23.72 15.96 -19.03
N ASP A 75 24.58 16.89 -19.42
CA ASP A 75 24.73 17.31 -20.81
C ASP A 75 25.37 16.20 -21.67
N GLU A 76 26.30 15.42 -21.12
CA GLU A 76 26.84 14.22 -21.77
C GLU A 76 25.79 13.11 -21.91
N LEU A 77 24.97 12.86 -20.88
CA LEU A 77 23.87 11.88 -20.92
C LEU A 77 22.85 12.18 -22.03
N LYS A 78 22.55 13.46 -22.28
CA LYS A 78 21.56 13.89 -23.29
C LYS A 78 22.07 13.85 -24.73
N LYS A 79 23.39 13.72 -24.94
CA LYS A 79 24.00 13.64 -26.28
C LYS A 79 23.92 12.22 -26.88
N ARG A 80 23.52 11.22 -26.10
CA ARG A 80 23.18 9.86 -26.58
C ARG A 80 21.70 9.76 -26.89
#